data_AF-A0A353F627-F1
#
_entry.id   AF-A0A353F627-F1
#
_cell.length_a   1.000
_cell.length_b   1.000
_cell.length_c   1.000
_cell.angle_alpha   90.00
_cell.angle_beta   90.00
_cell.angle_gamma   90.00
#
_symmetry.space_group_name_H-M   'P 1'
#
loop_
_entity.id
_entity.type
_entity.pdbx_description
1 polymer ?
#
loop_
_entity_poly.entity_id
_entity_poly.type
_entity_poly.pdbx_seq_one_letter_code
_entity_poly.pdbx_strand_id
1 'polypeptide(L)'
;MKRPTTYAFLAASLLGSSQGAILTFNDDFSGPLDEAWRQQSFEGGHLGISDGKYGLTANQGGGSNPKLSRSTAGELDSSYVNSVSIVFNEFGFGGDNTQSDFKWKNFGSEGFTEVVLNSFGDMRLFHNDFDGGGGNIQPNTRIAVANGDRLTLSNAYNAASDTIELTYSVNGGDAMPFYSGGGIDGPIGDTITNFVEVEVFKWGASEFKPNIGIDDWSLKTSGDAVPEPSSIALVSLAGLFLLRRRK
;
A
#
# COMPACT_ATOMS: atom_id res chain seq x y z
N MET A 1 -36.89 57.81 28.40
CA MET A 1 -36.35 56.46 28.66
C MET A 1 -37.23 55.41 27.98
N LYS A 2 -36.74 54.78 26.91
CA LYS A 2 -37.20 53.48 26.39
C LYS A 2 -35.95 52.77 25.86
N ARG A 3 -35.80 51.50 26.24
CA ARG A 3 -34.57 50.68 26.17
C ARG A 3 -34.19 50.32 24.72
N PRO A 4 -32.89 50.12 24.41
CA PRO A 4 -32.48 49.58 23.11
C PRO A 4 -32.73 48.06 23.08
N THR A 5 -33.25 47.58 21.95
CA THR A 5 -33.42 46.15 21.67
C THR A 5 -32.09 45.61 21.14
N THR A 6 -31.46 44.73 21.90
CA THR A 6 -30.27 43.98 21.51
C THR A 6 -30.62 42.98 20.42
N TYR A 7 -30.04 43.11 19.22
CA TYR A 7 -30.05 42.04 18.23
C TYR A 7 -28.93 41.06 18.57
N ALA A 8 -29.29 39.86 19.01
CA ALA A 8 -28.36 38.75 19.15
C ALA A 8 -27.98 38.26 17.75
N PHE A 9 -26.68 38.31 17.43
CA PHE A 9 -26.12 37.58 16.31
C PHE A 9 -26.22 36.08 16.59
N LEU A 10 -26.96 35.35 15.75
CA LEU A 10 -26.89 33.89 15.70
C LEU A 10 -26.05 33.52 14.46
N ALA A 11 -24.73 33.51 14.61
CA ALA A 11 -23.85 32.85 13.67
C ALA A 11 -23.73 31.38 14.06
N ALA A 12 -24.68 30.56 13.59
CA ALA A 12 -24.50 29.12 13.60
C ALA A 12 -23.53 28.78 12.45
N SER A 13 -22.24 28.69 12.75
CA SER A 13 -21.28 28.09 11.83
C SER A 13 -21.58 26.60 11.75
N LEU A 14 -22.22 26.17 10.66
CA LEU A 14 -22.19 24.79 10.19
C LEU A 14 -20.73 24.47 9.85
N LEU A 15 -19.97 23.96 10.82
CA LEU A 15 -18.77 23.20 10.56
C LEU A 15 -19.22 21.83 10.05
N GLY A 16 -19.72 21.79 8.81
CA GLY A 16 -19.72 20.57 8.05
C GLY A 16 -18.27 20.26 7.74
N SER A 17 -17.65 19.36 8.50
CA SER A 17 -16.43 18.71 8.06
C SER A 17 -16.79 17.87 6.83
N SER A 18 -16.68 18.43 5.63
CA SER A 18 -16.47 17.60 4.46
C SER A 18 -15.08 16.99 4.64
N GLN A 19 -15.00 15.75 5.12
CA GLN A 19 -13.76 14.99 4.96
C GLN A 19 -13.51 14.94 3.45
N GLY A 20 -12.39 15.53 3.02
CA GLY A 20 -12.02 15.56 1.61
C GLY A 20 -11.64 14.16 1.11
N ALA A 21 -11.36 14.05 -0.19
CA ALA A 21 -10.76 12.85 -0.76
C ALA A 21 -9.50 12.43 0.01
N ILE A 22 -9.12 11.16 -0.12
CA ILE A 22 -7.88 10.61 0.45
C ILE A 22 -6.69 11.53 0.15
N LEU A 23 -5.85 11.79 1.15
CA LEU A 23 -4.62 12.55 0.98
C LEU A 23 -3.61 11.74 0.17
N THR A 24 -3.36 12.19 -1.06
CA THR A 24 -2.37 11.60 -1.96
C THR A 24 -0.96 12.11 -1.66
N PHE A 25 0.05 11.35 -2.06
CA PHE A 25 1.46 11.71 -1.86
C PHE A 25 2.37 11.02 -2.89
N ASN A 26 3.56 11.57 -3.04
CA ASN A 26 4.66 10.98 -3.79
C ASN A 26 5.97 11.41 -3.12
N ASP A 27 6.71 10.45 -2.58
CA ASP A 27 7.97 10.69 -1.89
C ASP A 27 9.05 9.77 -2.45
N ASP A 28 10.10 10.37 -2.99
CA ASP A 28 11.29 9.70 -3.53
C ASP A 28 12.47 9.71 -2.54
N PHE A 29 12.23 10.21 -1.31
CA PHE A 29 13.20 10.30 -0.21
C PHE A 29 14.52 10.99 -0.60
N SER A 30 14.51 11.86 -1.61
CA SER A 30 15.70 12.61 -2.06
C SER A 30 16.07 13.77 -1.14
N GLY A 31 15.13 14.24 -0.31
CA GLY A 31 15.29 15.30 0.67
C GLY A 31 15.26 14.81 2.13
N PRO A 32 15.17 15.73 3.11
CA PRO A 32 14.87 15.37 4.50
C PRO A 32 13.51 14.66 4.62
N LEU A 33 13.33 13.85 5.66
CA LEU A 33 12.06 13.15 5.89
C LEU A 33 10.94 14.17 6.11
N ASP A 34 9.91 14.13 5.27
CA ASP A 34 8.69 14.94 5.41
C ASP A 34 8.04 14.71 6.78
N GLU A 35 7.63 15.79 7.45
CA GLU A 35 6.98 15.80 8.77
C GLU A 35 5.67 14.98 8.83
N ALA A 36 5.07 14.71 7.67
CA ALA A 36 3.91 13.83 7.56
C ALA A 36 4.24 12.35 7.81
N TRP A 37 5.50 11.93 7.68
CA TRP A 37 5.94 10.59 8.05
C TRP A 37 6.14 10.45 9.55
N ARG A 38 5.66 9.33 10.09
CA ARG A 38 5.80 8.98 11.50
C ARG A 38 6.73 7.80 11.65
N GLN A 39 7.80 8.01 12.40
CA GLN A 39 8.68 6.95 12.88
C GLN A 39 8.07 6.38 14.16
N GLN A 40 7.84 5.06 14.19
CA GLN A 40 7.15 4.42 15.28
C GLN A 40 7.89 3.18 15.76
N SER A 41 7.67 2.85 17.04
CA SER A 41 8.25 1.68 17.72
C SER A 41 9.77 1.79 17.90
N PHE A 42 10.57 0.83 17.43
CA PHE A 42 12.00 0.76 17.76
C PHE A 42 12.81 1.86 17.08
N GLU A 43 13.07 2.94 17.83
CA GLU A 43 13.83 4.14 17.37
C GLU A 43 15.18 3.78 16.75
N GLY A 44 15.94 2.87 17.37
CA GLY A 44 17.24 2.43 16.84
C GLY A 44 17.16 1.60 15.55
N GLY A 45 15.95 1.29 15.07
CA GLY A 45 15.69 0.63 13.79
C GLY A 45 15.43 1.60 12.64
N HIS A 46 15.34 2.90 12.92
CA HIS A 46 15.21 3.97 11.93
C HIS A 46 16.59 4.50 11.56
N LEU A 47 17.08 4.15 10.37
CA LEU A 47 18.43 4.52 9.91
C LEU A 47 18.48 5.93 9.30
N GLY A 48 17.31 6.55 9.09
CA GLY A 48 17.18 7.85 8.44
C GLY A 48 17.33 7.76 6.93
N ILE A 49 17.45 8.93 6.29
CA ILE A 49 17.63 9.04 4.84
C ILE A 49 19.12 9.04 4.50
N SER A 50 19.53 8.14 3.62
CA SER A 50 20.88 8.06 3.05
C SER A 50 20.78 7.56 1.61
N ASP A 51 21.56 8.16 0.71
CA ASP A 51 21.56 7.83 -0.73
C ASP A 51 20.16 7.80 -1.38
N GLY A 52 19.32 8.75 -0.98
CA GLY A 52 17.96 8.93 -1.47
C GLY A 52 16.97 7.85 -0.99
N LYS A 53 17.26 7.16 0.11
CA LYS A 53 16.41 6.07 0.63
C LYS A 53 16.21 6.20 2.12
N TYR A 54 15.00 5.90 2.59
CA TYR A 54 14.74 5.79 4.02
C TYR A 54 15.05 4.38 4.53
N GLY A 55 16.07 4.26 5.40
CA GLY A 55 16.55 2.97 5.87
C GLY A 55 15.83 2.44 7.11
N LEU A 56 15.55 1.14 7.13
CA LEU A 56 14.99 0.42 8.27
C LEU A 56 15.79 -0.86 8.60
N THR A 57 15.95 -1.15 9.89
CA THR A 57 16.59 -2.38 10.40
C THR A 57 15.98 -2.88 11.70
N ALA A 58 16.04 -4.19 11.96
CA ALA A 58 15.54 -4.78 13.20
C ALA A 58 16.62 -5.63 13.90
N ASN A 59 16.58 -5.67 15.24
CA ASN A 59 17.63 -6.29 16.04
C ASN A 59 17.25 -7.65 16.67
N GLN A 60 16.06 -7.82 17.22
CA GLN A 60 15.67 -9.02 17.99
C GLN A 60 14.22 -9.42 17.71
N GLY A 61 13.93 -10.72 17.80
CA GLY A 61 12.59 -11.28 17.64
C GLY A 61 11.65 -10.91 18.80
N GLY A 62 10.49 -10.35 18.46
CA GLY A 62 9.39 -10.08 19.40
C GLY A 62 9.34 -8.64 19.94
N GLY A 63 8.21 -7.96 19.71
CA GLY A 63 7.83 -6.66 20.28
C GLY A 63 8.70 -5.46 19.85
N SER A 64 8.06 -4.42 19.30
CA SER A 64 8.72 -3.17 18.87
C SER A 64 9.63 -3.34 17.64
N ASN A 65 9.04 -3.57 16.47
CA ASN A 65 9.74 -3.53 15.18
C ASN A 65 9.61 -2.13 14.59
N PRO A 66 10.63 -1.59 13.90
CA PRO A 66 10.55 -0.23 13.38
C PRO A 66 9.49 -0.14 12.28
N LYS A 67 8.77 0.98 12.28
CA LYS A 67 7.64 1.22 11.37
C LYS A 67 7.66 2.64 10.87
N LEU A 68 7.59 2.81 9.56
CA LEU A 68 7.35 4.11 8.95
C LEU A 68 5.91 4.14 8.45
N SER A 69 5.14 5.14 8.89
CA SER A 69 3.75 5.30 8.47
C SER A 69 3.43 6.73 8.06
N ARG A 70 2.40 6.88 7.24
CA ARG A 70 1.84 8.20 6.85
C ARG A 70 0.34 8.13 6.85
N SER A 71 -0.28 9.15 7.45
CA SER A 71 -1.73 9.30 7.43
C SER A 71 -2.20 9.56 6.01
N THR A 72 -3.24 8.87 5.60
CA THR A 72 -3.91 9.05 4.31
C THR A 72 -5.22 9.81 4.51
N ALA A 73 -5.91 9.59 5.63
CA ALA A 73 -7.15 10.30 6.00
C ALA A 73 -8.20 10.36 4.85
N GLY A 74 -9.26 11.14 5.05
CA GLY A 74 -10.27 11.39 4.03
C GLY A 74 -11.28 10.27 3.84
N GLU A 75 -12.00 10.32 2.73
CA GLU A 75 -13.05 9.37 2.35
C GLU A 75 -12.65 8.59 1.09
N LEU A 76 -12.97 7.30 1.06
CA LEU A 76 -12.80 6.46 -0.13
C LEU A 76 -13.95 6.71 -1.12
N ASP A 77 -13.77 7.67 -2.02
CA ASP A 77 -14.77 8.03 -3.03
C ASP A 77 -14.38 7.63 -4.47
N SER A 78 -13.17 7.08 -4.65
CA SER A 78 -12.58 6.85 -5.98
C SER A 78 -11.54 5.72 -5.98
N SER A 79 -11.20 5.25 -7.18
CA SER A 79 -10.11 4.31 -7.41
C SER A 79 -8.75 4.94 -7.06
N TYR A 80 -7.82 4.12 -6.57
CA TYR A 80 -6.48 4.57 -6.19
C TYR A 80 -5.39 3.59 -6.63
N VAL A 81 -4.15 4.07 -6.67
CA VAL A 81 -2.94 3.26 -6.78
C VAL A 81 -2.01 3.63 -5.65
N ASN A 82 -1.69 2.66 -4.79
CA ASN A 82 -0.60 2.77 -3.82
C ASN A 82 0.59 1.97 -4.35
N SER A 83 1.79 2.54 -4.34
CA SER A 83 2.99 1.90 -4.86
C SER A 83 4.18 2.18 -3.95
N VAL A 84 4.95 1.15 -3.62
CA VAL A 84 6.18 1.27 -2.81
C VAL A 84 7.33 0.52 -3.48
N SER A 85 8.52 1.12 -3.48
CA SER A 85 9.76 0.52 -3.94
C SER A 85 10.73 0.34 -2.79
N ILE A 86 11.25 -0.88 -2.61
CA ILE A 86 12.12 -1.28 -1.51
C ILE A 86 13.39 -1.90 -2.07
N VAL A 87 14.55 -1.42 -1.62
CA VAL A 87 15.84 -2.06 -1.85
C VAL A 87 16.16 -2.97 -0.67
N PHE A 88 16.43 -4.24 -0.93
CA PHE A 88 16.77 -5.23 0.09
C PHE A 88 18.29 -5.37 0.21
N ASN A 89 18.95 -4.42 0.88
CA ASN A 89 20.42 -4.40 1.01
C ASN A 89 20.95 -5.72 1.61
N GLU A 90 20.41 -6.10 2.77
CA GLU A 90 20.72 -7.36 3.46
C GLU A 90 19.45 -7.89 4.12
N PHE A 91 18.73 -8.79 3.45
CA PHE A 91 17.47 -9.33 3.99
C PHE A 91 17.54 -10.83 4.29
N GLY A 92 18.54 -11.50 3.73
CA GLY A 92 18.82 -12.91 4.00
C GLY A 92 18.40 -13.86 2.89
N PHE A 93 18.10 -13.33 1.69
CA PHE A 93 17.81 -14.16 0.52
C PHE A 93 19.05 -14.97 0.11
N GLY A 94 18.91 -16.29 0.00
CA GLY A 94 19.94 -17.18 -0.54
C GLY A 94 21.20 -17.39 0.33
N GLY A 95 21.20 -16.95 1.59
CA GLY A 95 22.38 -17.05 2.47
C GLY A 95 22.04 -16.81 3.94
N ASP A 96 22.80 -15.92 4.57
CA ASP A 96 22.70 -15.49 5.97
C ASP A 96 21.30 -14.96 6.32
N ASN A 97 20.39 -15.90 6.59
CA ASN A 97 18.97 -15.61 6.71
C ASN A 97 18.68 -14.82 7.98
N THR A 98 18.03 -13.66 7.83
CA THR A 98 17.77 -12.74 8.94
C THR A 98 16.59 -13.18 9.81
N GLN A 99 15.77 -14.14 9.35
CA GLN A 99 14.53 -14.57 10.00
C GLN A 99 13.60 -13.38 10.27
N SER A 100 13.34 -12.64 9.19
CA SER A 100 12.55 -11.42 9.20
C SER A 100 11.51 -11.40 8.10
N ASP A 101 10.53 -10.52 8.26
CA ASP A 101 9.49 -10.19 7.30
C ASP A 101 9.58 -8.70 6.96
N PHE A 102 9.47 -8.38 5.68
CA PHE A 102 9.09 -7.07 5.21
C PHE A 102 7.58 -7.07 5.07
N LYS A 103 6.95 -6.02 5.60
CA LYS A 103 5.51 -5.88 5.58
C LYS A 103 5.15 -4.51 5.02
N TRP A 104 4.24 -4.51 4.06
CA TRP A 104 3.63 -3.29 3.53
C TRP A 104 2.12 -3.37 3.73
N LYS A 105 1.57 -2.37 4.40
CA LYS A 105 0.20 -2.40 4.90
C LYS A 105 -0.56 -1.16 4.52
N ASN A 106 -1.84 -1.37 4.24
CA ASN A 106 -2.83 -0.33 4.05
C ASN A 106 -3.91 -0.54 5.11
N PHE A 107 -4.23 0.51 5.87
CA PHE A 107 -5.32 0.51 6.85
C PHE A 107 -6.40 1.49 6.42
N GLY A 108 -7.66 1.06 6.49
CA GLY A 108 -8.84 1.88 6.25
C GLY A 108 -9.90 1.63 7.31
N SER A 109 -11.07 2.23 7.10
CA SER A 109 -12.17 2.17 8.07
C SER A 109 -12.84 0.79 8.17
N GLU A 110 -12.76 -0.01 7.10
CA GLU A 110 -13.43 -1.32 6.98
C GLU A 110 -12.45 -2.49 7.15
N GLY A 111 -11.13 -2.25 7.09
CA GLY A 111 -10.16 -3.33 7.23
C GLY A 111 -8.72 -2.93 6.95
N PHE A 112 -7.91 -3.94 6.68
CA PHE A 112 -6.54 -3.75 6.22
C PHE A 112 -6.06 -4.83 5.26
N THR A 113 -5.10 -4.45 4.41
CA THR A 113 -4.29 -5.38 3.61
C THR A 113 -2.85 -5.39 4.12
N GLU A 114 -2.20 -6.55 4.08
CA GLU A 114 -0.78 -6.73 4.44
C GLU A 114 -0.11 -7.61 3.39
N VAL A 115 0.82 -7.04 2.61
CA VAL A 115 1.79 -7.82 1.84
C VAL A 115 2.93 -8.18 2.77
N VAL A 116 3.26 -9.47 2.86
CA VAL A 116 4.40 -9.97 3.63
C VAL A 116 5.37 -10.68 2.71
N LEU A 117 6.61 -10.23 2.66
CA LEU A 117 7.73 -10.95 2.06
C LEU A 117 8.69 -11.39 3.17
N ASN A 118 8.81 -12.69 3.36
CA ASN A 118 9.73 -13.22 4.36
C ASN A 118 11.16 -13.35 3.79
N SER A 119 12.14 -13.44 4.67
CA SER A 119 13.57 -13.61 4.34
C SER A 119 13.91 -14.91 3.60
N PHE A 120 12.96 -15.85 3.47
CA PHE A 120 13.11 -17.01 2.59
C PHE A 120 12.76 -16.70 1.14
N GLY A 121 12.11 -15.56 0.85
CA GLY A 121 11.70 -15.15 -0.50
C GLY A 121 10.25 -15.52 -0.84
N ASP A 122 9.45 -15.96 0.15
CA ASP A 122 8.03 -16.23 -0.06
C ASP A 122 7.19 -14.99 0.29
N MET A 123 6.31 -14.61 -0.63
CA MET A 123 5.40 -13.48 -0.50
C MET A 123 3.96 -13.97 -0.30
N ARG A 124 3.18 -13.30 0.55
CA ARG A 124 1.74 -13.51 0.73
C ARG A 124 0.99 -12.18 0.78
N LEU A 125 -0.31 -12.23 0.50
CA LEU A 125 -1.24 -11.13 0.73
C LEU A 125 -2.28 -11.57 1.75
N PHE A 126 -2.35 -10.83 2.85
CA PHE A 126 -3.34 -10.99 3.91
C PHE A 126 -4.37 -9.87 3.82
N HIS A 127 -5.62 -10.23 4.07
CA HIS A 127 -6.73 -9.31 4.18
C HIS A 127 -7.47 -9.58 5.48
N ASN A 128 -7.84 -8.52 6.19
CA ASN A 128 -8.78 -8.60 7.29
C ASN A 128 -9.89 -7.59 7.07
N ASP A 129 -11.09 -8.12 6.96
CA ASP A 129 -12.35 -7.40 7.01
C ASP A 129 -12.74 -7.25 8.49
N PHE A 130 -12.91 -6.03 8.97
CA PHE A 130 -13.24 -5.79 10.38
C PHE A 130 -14.64 -6.27 10.77
N ASP A 131 -15.54 -6.39 9.81
CA ASP A 131 -16.89 -6.93 10.00
C ASP A 131 -16.99 -8.43 9.60
N GLY A 132 -15.89 -9.02 9.15
CA GLY A 132 -15.83 -10.36 8.60
C GLY A 132 -14.62 -11.18 9.05
N GLY A 133 -14.06 -11.93 8.11
CA GLY A 133 -12.93 -12.82 8.30
C GLY A 133 -11.55 -12.14 8.23
N GLY A 134 -10.53 -12.91 8.57
CA GLY A 134 -9.13 -12.53 8.39
C GLY A 134 -8.33 -13.71 7.87
N GLY A 135 -7.57 -13.51 6.79
CA GLY A 135 -6.86 -14.62 6.16
C GLY A 135 -5.94 -14.21 5.02
N ASN A 136 -5.14 -15.17 4.57
CA ASN A 136 -4.36 -15.02 3.34
C ASN A 136 -5.30 -15.17 2.14
N ILE A 137 -5.49 -14.10 1.38
CA ILE A 137 -6.20 -14.11 0.09
C ILE A 137 -5.28 -14.48 -1.07
N GLN A 138 -3.97 -14.30 -0.89
CA GLN A 138 -2.92 -14.94 -1.71
C GLN A 138 -1.97 -15.70 -0.78
N PRO A 139 -1.81 -17.03 -0.92
CA PRO A 139 -0.94 -17.82 -0.07
C PRO A 139 0.54 -17.51 -0.34
N ASN A 140 1.40 -17.99 0.57
CA ASN A 140 2.86 -17.89 0.42
C ASN A 140 3.29 -18.47 -0.94
N THR A 141 3.82 -17.60 -1.78
CA THR A 141 4.28 -17.89 -3.13
C THR A 141 5.71 -17.39 -3.25
N ARG A 142 6.61 -18.28 -3.67
CA ARG A 142 8.02 -17.92 -3.90
C ARG A 142 8.11 -16.91 -5.02
N ILE A 143 8.78 -15.79 -4.78
CA ILE A 143 9.18 -14.83 -5.82
C ILE A 143 10.70 -14.85 -6.01
N ALA A 144 11.15 -14.48 -7.21
CA ALA A 144 12.57 -14.38 -7.52
C ALA A 144 13.08 -12.99 -7.08
N VAL A 145 13.73 -12.94 -5.92
CA VAL A 145 14.34 -11.73 -5.35
C VAL A 145 15.63 -12.12 -4.61
N ALA A 146 16.63 -11.24 -4.66
CA ALA A 146 17.93 -11.40 -4.01
C ALA A 146 18.30 -10.14 -3.20
N ASN A 147 19.33 -10.28 -2.35
CA ASN A 147 19.90 -9.11 -1.69
C ASN A 147 20.49 -8.16 -2.75
N GLY A 148 20.32 -6.86 -2.57
CA GLY A 148 20.67 -5.82 -3.53
C GLY A 148 19.57 -5.50 -4.54
N ASP A 149 18.54 -6.34 -4.69
CA ASP A 149 17.43 -6.07 -5.60
C ASP A 149 16.52 -4.96 -5.08
N ARG A 150 15.94 -4.22 -6.02
CA ARG A 150 14.79 -3.33 -5.79
C ARG A 150 13.51 -4.05 -6.16
N LEU A 151 12.64 -4.26 -5.18
CA LEU A 151 11.26 -4.72 -5.38
C LEU A 151 10.32 -3.52 -5.42
N THR A 152 9.52 -3.40 -6.47
CA THR A 152 8.40 -2.46 -6.51
C THR A 152 7.10 -3.24 -6.38
N LEU A 153 6.24 -2.84 -5.45
CA LEU A 153 4.89 -3.35 -5.26
C LEU A 153 3.89 -2.26 -5.65
N SER A 154 2.85 -2.61 -6.39
CA SER A 154 1.78 -1.68 -6.77
C SER A 154 0.43 -2.33 -6.54
N ASN A 155 -0.43 -1.65 -5.77
CA ASN A 155 -1.78 -2.05 -5.43
C ASN A 155 -2.77 -1.05 -6.04
N ALA A 156 -3.47 -1.46 -7.08
CA ALA A 156 -4.49 -0.67 -7.75
C ALA A 156 -5.89 -1.10 -7.30
N TYR A 157 -6.60 -0.23 -6.60
CA TYR A 157 -7.99 -0.43 -6.20
C TYR A 157 -8.95 0.12 -7.24
N ASN A 158 -10.00 -0.65 -7.54
CA ASN A 158 -11.09 -0.26 -8.42
C ASN A 158 -12.39 -0.09 -7.62
N ALA A 159 -12.86 1.14 -7.48
CA ALA A 159 -14.06 1.46 -6.72
C ALA A 159 -15.37 0.93 -7.34
N ALA A 160 -15.39 0.67 -8.65
CA ALA A 160 -16.59 0.17 -9.33
C ALA A 160 -16.82 -1.33 -9.12
N SER A 161 -15.73 -2.10 -9.06
CA SER A 161 -15.79 -3.55 -8.80
C SER A 161 -15.49 -3.93 -7.36
N ASP A 162 -14.97 -3.00 -6.55
CA ASP A 162 -14.52 -3.22 -5.17
C ASP A 162 -13.50 -4.36 -5.08
N THR A 163 -12.47 -4.22 -5.91
CA THR A 163 -11.38 -5.19 -6.08
C THR A 163 -10.04 -4.50 -6.17
N ILE A 164 -8.97 -5.23 -5.88
CA ILE A 164 -7.59 -4.81 -6.10
C ILE A 164 -6.90 -5.61 -7.19
N GLU A 165 -5.90 -4.99 -7.80
CA GLU A 165 -4.85 -5.63 -8.58
C GLU A 165 -3.50 -5.34 -7.92
N LEU A 166 -2.88 -6.38 -7.36
CA LEU A 166 -1.54 -6.32 -6.78
C LEU A 166 -0.53 -6.90 -7.76
N THR A 167 0.45 -6.08 -8.13
CA THR A 167 1.57 -6.46 -8.99
C THR A 167 2.90 -6.22 -8.28
N TYR A 168 3.93 -6.91 -8.76
CA TYR A 168 5.31 -6.65 -8.34
C TYR A 168 6.27 -6.64 -9.52
N SER A 169 7.35 -5.88 -9.42
CA SER A 169 8.48 -5.95 -10.34
C SER A 169 9.80 -5.94 -9.60
N VAL A 170 10.83 -6.57 -10.19
CA VAL A 170 12.17 -6.64 -9.62
C VAL A 170 13.13 -5.91 -10.55
N ASN A 171 13.91 -4.99 -9.98
CA ASN A 171 14.91 -4.17 -10.69
C ASN A 171 14.36 -3.41 -11.90
N GLY A 172 13.09 -2.98 -11.83
CA GLY A 172 12.43 -2.27 -12.94
C GLY A 172 12.12 -3.14 -14.15
N GLY A 173 12.15 -4.47 -14.00
CA GLY A 173 11.64 -5.41 -15.00
C GLY A 173 10.12 -5.32 -15.16
N ASP A 174 9.57 -6.25 -15.95
CA ASP A 174 8.13 -6.33 -16.20
C ASP A 174 7.33 -6.51 -14.90
N ALA A 175 6.17 -5.86 -14.84
CA ALA A 175 5.23 -6.05 -13.74
C ALA A 175 4.58 -7.43 -13.83
N MET A 176 4.72 -8.21 -12.76
CA MET A 176 4.16 -9.54 -12.62
C MET A 176 2.89 -9.47 -11.76
N PRO A 177 1.76 -10.03 -12.21
CA PRO A 177 0.55 -10.10 -11.41
C PRO A 177 0.77 -11.03 -10.21
N PHE A 178 0.33 -10.60 -9.04
CA PHE A 178 0.38 -11.40 -7.81
C PHE A 178 -1.01 -11.76 -7.30
N TYR A 179 -1.93 -10.81 -7.34
CA TYR A 179 -3.33 -11.03 -6.95
C TYR A 179 -4.25 -10.09 -7.73
N SER A 180 -5.44 -10.60 -8.09
CA SER A 180 -6.53 -9.79 -8.63
C SER A 180 -7.85 -10.34 -8.10
N GLY A 181 -8.64 -9.48 -7.44
CA GLY A 181 -9.88 -9.90 -6.79
C GLY A 181 -10.29 -9.00 -5.63
N GLY A 182 -11.34 -9.40 -4.92
CA GLY A 182 -11.82 -8.74 -3.72
C GLY A 182 -11.09 -9.19 -2.45
N GLY A 183 -11.75 -9.09 -1.30
CA GLY A 183 -11.27 -9.54 -0.01
C GLY A 183 -11.56 -11.01 0.28
N ILE A 184 -11.39 -11.38 1.55
CA ILE A 184 -11.53 -12.76 2.05
C ILE A 184 -12.97 -13.28 1.98
N ASP A 185 -13.96 -12.40 2.16
CA ASP A 185 -15.40 -12.73 2.20
C ASP A 185 -16.21 -12.03 1.11
N GLY A 186 -15.55 -11.47 0.08
CA GLY A 186 -16.22 -10.79 -1.03
C GLY A 186 -15.48 -9.52 -1.47
N PRO A 187 -16.07 -8.32 -1.34
CA PRO A 187 -15.39 -7.07 -1.70
C PRO A 187 -14.12 -6.79 -0.87
N ILE A 188 -13.24 -5.90 -1.32
CA ILE A 188 -12.02 -5.55 -0.56
C ILE A 188 -12.33 -4.51 0.53
N GLY A 189 -13.29 -3.62 0.28
CA GLY A 189 -13.65 -2.55 1.20
C GLY A 189 -12.57 -1.48 1.36
N ASP A 190 -12.86 -0.51 2.23
CA ASP A 190 -11.94 0.56 2.57
C ASP A 190 -10.80 0.07 3.47
N THR A 191 -9.67 -0.15 2.80
CA THR A 191 -8.40 -0.52 3.44
C THR A 191 -7.33 0.57 3.34
N ILE A 192 -7.66 1.83 3.01
CA ILE A 192 -6.65 2.86 2.73
C ILE A 192 -6.85 4.19 3.45
N THR A 193 -8.04 4.55 3.93
CA THR A 193 -8.34 5.92 4.43
C THR A 193 -7.74 6.28 5.78
N ASN A 194 -7.14 5.34 6.52
CA ASN A 194 -6.53 5.65 7.81
C ASN A 194 -5.06 6.05 7.64
N PHE A 195 -4.22 5.06 7.29
CA PHE A 195 -2.80 5.26 7.08
C PHE A 195 -2.18 4.08 6.32
N VAL A 196 -0.99 4.30 5.81
CA VAL A 196 -0.15 3.26 5.20
C VAL A 196 1.11 3.05 6.04
N GLU A 197 1.65 1.82 6.04
CA GLU A 197 2.77 1.44 6.90
C GLU A 197 3.74 0.48 6.18
N VAL A 198 5.04 0.72 6.36
CA VAL A 198 6.09 -0.28 6.13
C VAL A 198 6.66 -0.70 7.49
N GLU A 199 6.78 -2.00 7.71
CA GLU A 199 7.36 -2.61 8.91
C GLU A 199 8.45 -3.62 8.53
N VAL A 200 9.56 -3.61 9.28
CA VAL A 200 10.57 -4.67 9.25
C VAL A 200 10.43 -5.52 10.50
N PHE A 201 9.74 -6.65 10.39
CA PHE A 201 9.42 -7.53 11.50
C PHE A 201 10.43 -8.67 11.61
N LYS A 202 11.36 -8.59 12.57
CA LYS A 202 12.25 -9.73 12.87
C LYS A 202 11.52 -10.68 13.83
N TRP A 203 11.40 -11.95 13.47
CA TRP A 203 10.73 -12.97 14.29
C TRP A 203 11.68 -14.00 14.87
N GLY A 204 12.84 -14.20 14.23
CA GLY A 204 13.80 -15.19 14.65
C GLY A 204 14.98 -14.66 15.45
N ALA A 205 15.79 -15.60 15.94
CA ALA A 205 16.97 -15.33 16.77
C ALA A 205 18.29 -15.26 15.97
N SER A 206 18.21 -15.17 14.64
CA SER A 206 19.39 -14.99 13.78
C SER A 206 20.20 -13.75 14.17
N GLU A 207 21.53 -13.86 14.19
CA GLU A 207 22.42 -12.72 14.46
C GLU A 207 22.44 -11.68 13.34
N PHE A 208 22.07 -12.10 12.12
CA PHE A 208 21.98 -11.22 10.96
C PHE A 208 20.77 -10.29 11.06
N LYS A 209 20.96 -9.03 10.70
CA LYS A 209 19.93 -7.99 10.80
C LYS A 209 19.37 -7.69 9.42
N PRO A 210 18.03 -7.64 9.25
CA PRO A 210 17.47 -7.13 8.01
C PRO A 210 17.87 -5.67 7.83
N ASN A 211 18.23 -5.29 6.62
CA ASN A 211 18.50 -3.93 6.20
C ASN A 211 17.78 -3.69 4.88
N ILE A 212 16.81 -2.76 4.89
CA ILE A 212 16.09 -2.32 3.71
C ILE A 212 16.17 -0.81 3.57
N GLY A 213 16.03 -0.32 2.34
CA GLY A 213 15.81 1.10 2.04
C GLY A 213 14.52 1.29 1.26
N ILE A 214 13.64 2.18 1.73
CA ILE A 214 12.48 2.63 0.97
C ILE A 214 12.98 3.66 -0.05
N ASP A 215 12.84 3.35 -1.34
CA ASP A 215 13.35 4.13 -2.48
C ASP A 215 12.32 5.11 -3.03
N ASP A 216 11.06 4.68 -3.10
CA ASP A 216 9.94 5.50 -3.56
C ASP A 216 8.64 5.02 -2.90
N TRP A 217 7.75 5.94 -2.57
CA TRP A 217 6.39 5.61 -2.14
C TRP A 217 5.40 6.66 -2.64
N SER A 218 4.36 6.21 -3.34
CA SER A 218 3.26 7.07 -3.76
C SER A 218 1.89 6.46 -3.51
N LEU A 219 0.92 7.35 -3.29
CA LEU A 219 -0.51 7.07 -3.31
C LEU A 219 -1.18 8.10 -4.22
N LYS A 220 -1.92 7.65 -5.23
CA LYS A 220 -2.58 8.50 -6.23
C LYS A 220 -4.04 8.06 -6.37
N THR A 221 -4.95 9.00 -6.62
CA THR A 221 -6.36 8.69 -6.95
C THR A 221 -6.64 8.98 -8.42
N SER A 222 -7.77 8.52 -8.95
CA SER A 222 -8.17 8.76 -10.35
C SER A 222 -8.22 10.25 -10.74
N GLY A 223 -8.39 11.16 -9.78
CA GLY A 223 -8.28 12.61 -10.00
C GLY A 223 -6.88 13.10 -10.34
N ASP A 224 -5.84 12.33 -10.01
CA ASP A 224 -4.42 12.63 -10.20
C ASP A 224 -3.84 11.99 -11.49
N ALA A 225 -4.71 11.47 -12.36
CA ALA A 225 -4.40 10.65 -13.55
C ALA A 225 -3.77 9.29 -13.20
N VAL A 226 -4.62 8.33 -12.81
CA VAL A 226 -4.31 6.90 -12.78
C VAL A 226 -4.43 6.35 -14.22
N PRO A 227 -3.47 5.57 -14.75
CA PRO A 227 -3.72 4.83 -15.98
C PRO A 227 -4.85 3.83 -15.73
N GLU A 228 -5.96 4.01 -16.44
CA GLU A 228 -7.04 3.02 -16.47
C GLU A 228 -6.47 1.63 -16.78
N PRO A 229 -6.82 0.57 -16.02
CA PRO A 229 -6.43 -0.78 -16.39
C PRO A 229 -6.95 -1.05 -17.80
N SER A 230 -6.03 -1.41 -18.69
CA SER A 230 -6.29 -1.54 -20.11
C SER A 230 -7.37 -2.59 -20.35
N SER A 231 -8.57 -2.14 -20.72
CA SER A 231 -9.67 -2.99 -21.17
C SER A 231 -9.34 -3.62 -22.52
N ILE A 232 -8.46 -4.62 -22.56
CA ILE A 232 -8.24 -5.47 -23.74
C ILE A 232 -9.20 -6.67 -23.65
N ALA A 233 -10.43 -6.46 -24.13
CA ALA A 233 -11.41 -7.44 -24.68
C ALA A 233 -12.80 -6.78 -24.54
N LEU A 234 -13.64 -6.55 -25.55
CA LEU A 234 -13.97 -7.28 -26.77
C LEU A 234 -14.29 -6.28 -27.90
N VAL A 235 -13.45 -6.21 -28.92
CA VAL A 235 -13.89 -5.82 -30.27
C VAL A 235 -13.53 -6.96 -31.20
N SER A 236 -14.33 -8.03 -31.17
CA SER A 236 -14.43 -8.96 -32.29
C SER A 236 -15.64 -9.86 -32.11
N LEU A 237 -16.70 -9.59 -32.88
CA LEU A 237 -17.65 -10.53 -33.52
C LEU A 237 -18.99 -9.82 -33.78
N ALA A 238 -19.00 -8.79 -34.63
CA ALA A 238 -20.25 -8.31 -35.24
C ALA A 238 -20.09 -7.99 -36.75
N GLY A 239 -18.99 -8.42 -37.37
CA GLY A 239 -18.62 -8.00 -38.73
C GLY A 239 -18.48 -9.10 -39.78
N LEU A 240 -18.92 -10.35 -39.53
CA LEU A 240 -18.65 -11.44 -40.47
C LEU A 240 -19.78 -12.47 -40.62
N PHE A 241 -21.02 -12.02 -40.81
CA PHE A 241 -22.10 -12.90 -41.31
C PHE A 241 -23.09 -12.24 -42.29
N LEU A 242 -22.67 -11.22 -43.05
CA LEU A 242 -23.55 -10.60 -44.06
C LEU A 242 -23.12 -10.75 -45.53
N LEU A 243 -22.17 -11.63 -45.85
CA LEU A 243 -21.84 -11.94 -47.23
C LEU A 243 -21.68 -13.43 -47.45
N ARG A 244 -22.80 -14.16 -47.59
CA ARG A 244 -22.92 -15.22 -48.60
C ARG A 244 -24.36 -15.76 -48.77
N ARG A 245 -24.83 -15.60 -50.01
CA ARG A 245 -25.83 -16.40 -50.76
C ARG A 245 -27.32 -16.14 -50.51
N ARG A 246 -27.97 -15.62 -51.55
CA ARG A 246 -28.90 -16.34 -52.47
C ARG A 246 -28.95 -15.53 -53.78
N LYS A 247 -28.49 -16.12 -54.89
CA LYS A 247 -29.30 -16.68 -55.99
C LYS A 247 -30.32 -15.68 -56.51
#